data_AF-A0A5C9BPJ1-F1
#
_entry.id   AF-A0A5C9BPJ1-F1
#
_cell.length_a   1.000
_cell.length_b   1.000
_cell.length_c   1.000
_cell.angle_alpha   90.00
_cell.angle_beta   90.00
_cell.angle_gamma   90.00
#
_symmetry.space_group_name_H-M   'P 1'
#
loop_
_entity.id
_entity.type
_entity.pdbx_description
1 polymer ?
#
loop_
_entity_poly.entity_id
_entity_poly.type
_entity_poly.pdbx_seq_one_letter_code
_entity_poly.pdbx_strand_id
1 'polypeptide(L)' 'MQLELLKPHTHTGIAYPPGAVIALDDDLAQWLVDAGIARTVQPIPKPIPRNEEKTK' A
#
# COMPACT_ATOMS: atom_id res chain seq x y z
N MET A 1 -5.70 -2.94 -0.24
CA MET A 1 -4.50 -2.31 -0.85
C MET A 1 -3.43 -3.32 -1.26
N GLN A 2 -2.47 -2.93 -2.12
CA GLN A 2 -1.24 -3.70 -2.39
C GLN A 2 -0.03 -3.03 -1.75
N LEU A 3 0.85 -3.84 -1.17
CA LEU A 3 2.10 -3.37 -0.57
C LEU A 3 3.26 -4.31 -0.90
N GLU A 4 4.43 -3.71 -1.08
CA GLU A 4 5.69 -4.43 -1.23
C GLU A 4 6.31 -4.61 0.14
N LEU A 5 6.58 -5.85 0.50
CA LEU A 5 7.24 -6.20 1.75
C LEU A 5 8.70 -5.79 1.72
N LEU A 6 9.18 -5.10 2.74
CA LEU A 6 10.61 -4.79 2.91
C LEU A 6 11.32 -5.88 3.72
N LYS A 7 10.56 -6.65 4.50
CA LYS A 7 11.02 -7.75 5.34
C LYS A 7 10.20 -9.01 5.04
N PRO A 8 10.75 -10.22 5.27
CA PRO A 8 9.96 -11.44 5.13
C PRO A 8 8.75 -11.41 6.07
N HIS A 9 7.57 -11.76 5.55
CA HIS A 9 6.32 -11.78 6.32
C HIS A 9 5.52 -13.04 6.01
N THR A 10 4.94 -13.66 7.04
CA THR A 10 4.06 -14.82 6.87
C THR A 10 2.61 -14.37 6.97
N HIS A 11 1.89 -14.44 5.85
CA HIS A 11 0.47 -14.12 5.80
C HIS A 11 -0.32 -15.40 5.54
N THR A 12 -1.33 -15.68 6.37
CA THR A 12 -2.18 -16.89 6.30
C THR A 12 -1.43 -18.23 6.22
N GLY A 13 -0.21 -18.28 6.76
CA GLY A 13 0.66 -19.47 6.69
C GLY A 13 1.55 -19.53 5.45
N ILE A 14 1.46 -18.56 4.54
CA ILE A 14 2.34 -18.41 3.39
C ILE A 14 3.44 -17.41 3.72
N ALA A 15 4.70 -17.85 3.63
CA ALA A 15 5.85 -16.97 3.81
C ALA A 15 6.14 -16.22 2.51
N TYR A 16 6.16 -14.89 2.60
CA TYR A 16 6.51 -13.99 1.52
C TYR A 16 7.90 -13.41 1.75
N PRO A 17 8.80 -13.47 0.75
CA PRO A 17 10.11 -12.85 0.86
C PRO A 17 10.02 -11.31 0.81
N PRO A 18 11.06 -10.61 1.28
CA PRO A 18 11.19 -9.18 1.01
C PRO A 18 11.22 -8.93 -0.52
N GLY A 19 10.56 -7.86 -0.96
CA GLY A 19 10.28 -7.53 -2.36
C GLY A 19 8.99 -8.14 -2.90
N ALA A 20 8.35 -9.07 -2.18
CA ALA A 20 7.06 -9.61 -2.61
C ALA A 20 5.95 -8.56 -2.44
N VAL A 21 5.11 -8.46 -3.47
CA VAL A 21 3.90 -7.64 -3.44
C VAL A 21 2.74 -8.50 -2.97
N ILE A 22 2.12 -8.11 -1.86
CA ILE A 22 0.94 -8.79 -1.31
C ILE A 22 -0.24 -7.82 -1.24
N ALA A 23 -1.44 -8.37 -1.44
CA ALA A 23 -2.70 -7.64 -1.30
C ALA A 23 -3.31 -7.95 0.07
N LEU A 24 -3.66 -6.91 0.82
CA LEU A 24 -4.29 -7.02 2.14
C LEU A 24 -5.15 -5.80 2.45
N ASP A 25 -5.94 -5.90 3.51
CA ASP A 25 -6.82 -4.83 3.99
C ASP A 25 -6.06 -3.56 4.34
N ASP A 26 -6.72 -2.43 4.12
CA ASP A 26 -6.16 -1.09 4.27
C ASP A 26 -5.61 -0.85 5.68
N ASP A 27 -6.29 -1.34 6.72
CA ASP A 27 -5.88 -1.20 8.12
C ASP A 27 -4.55 -1.90 8.41
N LEU A 28 -4.41 -3.16 7.98
CA LEU A 28 -3.18 -3.94 8.12
C LEU A 28 -2.06 -3.38 7.22
N ALA A 29 -2.41 -2.84 6.06
CA ALA A 29 -1.48 -2.20 5.15
C ALA A 29 -0.89 -0.94 5.75
N GLN A 30 -1.72 -0.10 6.37
CA GLN A 30 -1.29 1.07 7.12
C GLN A 30 -0.33 0.67 8.23
N TRP A 31 -0.68 -0.36 9.01
CA TRP A 31 0.16 -0.83 10.12
C TRP A 31 1.54 -1.32 9.66
N LEU A 32 1.61 -2.11 8.58
CA LEU A 32 2.88 -2.60 8.04
C LEU A 32 3.77 -1.47 7.51
N VAL A 33 3.15 -0.42 6.96
CA VAL A 33 3.85 0.75 6.43
C VAL A 33 4.37 1.63 7.55
N ASP A 34 3.54 1.90 8.56
CA ASP A 34 3.92 2.66 9.76
C ASP A 34 5.06 1.97 10.53
N ALA A 35 4.99 0.65 10.67
CA ALA A 35 6.05 -0.16 11.28
C ALA A 35 7.34 -0.26 10.43
N GLY A 36 7.36 0.28 9.20
CA GLY A 36 8.50 0.19 8.27
C GLY A 36 8.81 -1.24 7.82
N ILE A 37 7.81 -2.12 7.85
CA ILE A 37 7.90 -3.53 7.42
C ILE A 37 7.57 -3.66 5.94
N ALA A 38 6.74 -2.77 5.40
CA ALA A 38 6.35 -2.74 4.01
C ALA A 38 6.26 -1.31 3.48
N ARG A 39 6.15 -1.17 2.15
CA ARG A 39 5.81 0.09 1.49
C ARG A 39 4.56 -0.08 0.66
N THR A 40 3.67 0.93 0.68
CA THR A 40 2.50 0.92 -0.20
C THR A 40 2.96 0.93 -1.65
N VAL A 41 2.61 -0.09 -2.43
CA VAL A 41 2.67 0.00 -3.89
C VAL A 41 1.32 0.53 -4.35
N GLN A 42 1.09 1.81 -4.06
CA GLN A 42 -0.05 2.49 -4.64
C GLN A 42 0.18 2.50 -6.16
N PRO A 43 -0.77 2.07 -7.00
CA PRO A 43 -0.93 2.80 -8.25
C PRO A 43 -1.26 4.21 -7.79
N ILE A 44 -0.31 5.13 -7.89
CA ILE A 44 -0.54 6.56 -7.70
C ILE A 44 -1.97 6.86 -8.15
N PRO A 45 -2.90 7.25 -7.25
CA PRO A 45 -4.14 7.82 -7.74
C PRO A 45 -3.63 9.04 -8.49
N LYS A 46 -3.68 8.99 -9.84
CA LYS A 46 -3.48 10.18 -10.66
C LYS A 46 -4.30 11.24 -9.93
N PRO A 47 -3.69 12.34 -9.46
CA PRO A 47 -4.46 13.37 -8.78
C PRO A 47 -5.59 13.70 -9.73
N ILE A 48 -6.80 13.35 -9.34
CA ILE A 48 -8.01 13.78 -10.04
C ILE A 48 -7.82 15.29 -10.07
N PRO A 49 -7.68 15.94 -11.24
CA PRO A 49 -7.61 17.38 -11.26
C PRO A 49 -8.89 17.82 -10.57
N ARG A 50 -8.72 18.42 -9.38
CA ARG A 50 -9.78 19.08 -8.65
C ARG A 50 -10.31 20.08 -9.66
N ASN A 51 -11.46 19.78 -10.26
CA ASN A 51 -12.20 20.74 -11.06
C ASN A 51 -12.35 21.96 -10.15
N GLU A 52 -11.59 22.99 -10.48
CA GLU A 52 -11.71 24.28 -9.85
C GLU A 52 -13.07 24.81 -10.26
N GLU A 53 -14.05 24.62 -9.38
CA GLU A 53 -15.23 25.46 -9.30
C GLU A 53 -14.73 26.90 -9.22
N LYS A 54 -14.72 27.59 -10.36
CA LYS A 54 -14.59 29.04 -10.40
C LYS A 54 -15.46 29.62 -11.51
N THR A 55 -16.70 29.85 -11.12
CA THR A 55 -17.50 31.01 -11.50
C THR A 55 -16.64 32.21 -11.92
N LYS A 56 -16.78 32.70 -13.16
CA LYS A 56 -16.97 34.14 -13.47
C LYS A 56 -17.38 34.36 -14.92
#